data_AF-A0A381YC50-F1
#
_entry.id   AF-A0A381YC50-F1
#
_cell.length_a   1.000
_cell.length_b   1.000
_cell.length_c   1.000
_cell.angle_alpha   90.00
_cell.angle_beta   90.00
_cell.angle_gamma   90.00
#
_symmetry.space_group_name_H-M   'P 1'
#
loop_
_entity.id
_entity.type
_entity.pdbx_description
1 polymer ?
#
loop_
_entity_poly.entity_id
_entity_poly.type
_entity_poly.pdbx_seq_one_letter_code
_entity_poly.pdbx_strand_id
1 'polypeptide(L)'
;MQQGLTEEKISALGDYTQSPYFSPREKLALTYADRITLSDQDVDDELFAKLQDEFSEPAAIVELTAIVAFENFRSKFNHALQVEANGICQVKLSL
;
A
#
# COMPACT_ATOMS: atom_id res chain seq x y z
N MET A 1 -17.19 -8.25 -0.78
CA MET A 1 -16.42 -7.04 -0.45
C MET A 1 -17.05 -6.37 0.77
N GLN A 2 -16.34 -6.23 1.90
CA GLN A 2 -16.94 -5.88 3.20
C GLN A 2 -16.51 -4.50 3.77
N GLN A 3 -15.79 -3.65 3.04
CA GLN A 3 -15.22 -2.38 3.56
C GLN A 3 -15.53 -1.15 2.69
N GLY A 4 -16.58 -1.17 1.85
CA GLY A 4 -16.97 0.00 1.04
C GLY A 4 -16.06 0.34 -0.15
N LEU A 5 -15.08 -0.51 -0.47
CA LEU A 5 -14.29 -0.40 -1.70
C LEU A 5 -15.08 -0.91 -2.90
N THR A 6 -15.08 -0.14 -3.99
CA THR A 6 -15.71 -0.55 -5.26
C THR A 6 -14.77 -1.40 -6.10
N GLU A 7 -15.33 -2.22 -7.00
CA GLU A 7 -14.56 -3.04 -7.94
C GLU A 7 -13.64 -2.19 -8.82
N GLU A 8 -14.08 -1.00 -9.21
CA GLU A 8 -13.32 -0.06 -10.03
C GLU A 8 -12.09 0.45 -9.27
N LYS A 9 -12.26 0.81 -7.99
CA LYS A 9 -11.15 1.28 -7.16
C LYS A 9 -10.11 0.18 -6.94
N ILE A 10 -10.55 -1.04 -6.68
CA ILE A 10 -9.65 -2.21 -6.55
C ILE A 10 -8.90 -2.45 -7.86
N SER A 11 -9.62 -2.45 -9.00
CA SER A 11 -9.03 -2.70 -10.32
C SER A 11 -8.02 -1.61 -10.72
N ALA A 12 -8.21 -0.38 -10.23
CA ALA A 12 -7.31 0.74 -10.50
C ALA A 12 -6.06 0.78 -9.60
N LEU A 13 -5.90 -0.15 -8.66
CA LEU A 13 -4.78 -0.14 -7.71
C LEU A 13 -3.42 -0.22 -8.40
N GLY A 14 -3.30 -0.95 -9.52
CA GLY A 14 -2.03 -1.06 -10.26
C GLY A 14 -1.55 0.25 -10.91
N ASP A 15 -2.43 1.24 -11.06
CA ASP A 15 -2.13 2.58 -11.61
C ASP A 15 -2.73 3.66 -10.70
N TYR A 16 -2.63 3.46 -9.37
CA TYR A 16 -3.28 4.32 -8.39
C TYR A 16 -2.81 5.78 -8.48
N THR A 17 -1.60 6.03 -8.95
CA THR A 17 -1.00 7.36 -9.09
C THR A 17 -1.79 8.22 -10.08
N GLN A 18 -2.23 7.65 -11.20
CA GLN A 18 -3.00 8.34 -12.24
C GLN A 18 -4.51 8.17 -12.09
N SER A 19 -4.95 7.18 -11.32
CA SER A 19 -6.36 6.88 -11.12
C SER A 19 -7.14 8.03 -10.43
N PRO A 20 -8.36 8.34 -10.90
CA PRO A 20 -9.24 9.31 -10.24
C PRO A 20 -9.96 8.73 -9.01
N TYR A 21 -9.85 7.42 -8.75
CA TYR A 21 -10.55 6.74 -7.64
C TYR A 21 -9.84 6.87 -6.28
N PHE A 22 -8.64 7.45 -6.27
CA PHE A 22 -7.85 7.66 -5.06
C PHE A 22 -7.69 9.15 -4.79
N SER A 23 -7.96 9.56 -3.56
CA SER A 23 -7.67 10.91 -3.08
C SER A 23 -6.16 11.15 -3.00
N PRO A 24 -5.69 12.42 -2.97
CA PRO A 24 -4.27 12.73 -2.77
C PRO A 24 -3.67 12.04 -1.53
N ARG A 25 -4.41 12.02 -0.42
CA ARG A 25 -4.03 11.33 0.82
C ARG A 25 -3.81 9.83 0.62
N GLU A 26 -4.72 9.16 -0.08
CA GLU A 26 -4.61 7.73 -0.35
C GLU A 26 -3.44 7.41 -1.28
N LYS A 27 -3.22 8.24 -2.32
CA LYS A 27 -2.05 8.10 -3.20
C LYS A 27 -0.75 8.23 -2.42
N LEU A 28 -0.66 9.20 -1.51
CA LEU A 28 0.52 9.39 -0.66
C LEU A 28 0.76 8.18 0.24
N ALA A 29 -0.29 7.62 0.86
CA ALA A 29 -0.19 6.41 1.67
C ALA A 29 0.26 5.19 0.85
N LEU A 30 -0.25 5.03 -0.37
CA LEU A 30 0.15 3.95 -1.29
C LEU A 30 1.60 4.11 -1.76
N THR A 31 2.02 5.34 -2.08
CA THR A 31 3.44 5.61 -2.41
C THR A 31 4.36 5.30 -1.25
N TYR A 32 3.97 5.64 -0.02
CA TYR A 32 4.73 5.25 1.17
C TYR A 32 4.79 3.72 1.34
N ALA A 33 3.68 3.03 1.11
CA ALA A 33 3.64 1.57 1.15
C ALA A 33 4.57 0.93 0.10
N ASP A 34 4.59 1.45 -1.13
CA ASP A 34 5.51 1.01 -2.18
C ASP A 34 6.97 1.18 -1.75
N ARG A 35 7.34 2.34 -1.20
CA ARG A 35 8.71 2.62 -0.73
C ARG A 35 9.19 1.69 0.38
N ILE A 36 8.30 1.26 1.27
CA ILE A 36 8.64 0.29 2.34
C ILE A 36 8.72 -1.14 1.80
N THR A 37 7.98 -1.46 0.74
CA THR A 37 7.78 -2.82 0.26
C THR A 37 8.79 -3.25 -0.78
N LEU A 38 9.15 -2.34 -1.68
CA LEU A 38 10.09 -2.59 -2.77
C LEU A 38 11.52 -2.47 -2.25
N SER A 39 12.27 -3.57 -2.31
CA SER A 39 13.62 -3.67 -1.70
C SER A 39 14.68 -2.77 -2.34
N ASP A 40 14.40 -2.24 -3.53
CA ASP A 40 15.24 -1.31 -4.28
C ASP A 40 14.86 0.15 -4.05
N GLN A 41 13.91 0.42 -3.15
CA GLN A 41 13.42 1.77 -2.83
C GLN A 41 13.59 2.10 -1.35
N ASP A 42 13.49 3.39 -1.03
CA ASP A 42 13.55 3.90 0.34
C ASP A 42 12.57 5.07 0.55
N VAL A 43 12.26 5.34 1.80
CA VAL A 43 11.48 6.51 2.21
C VAL A 43 12.43 7.69 2.36
N ASP A 44 12.46 8.55 1.36
CA ASP A 44 13.25 9.77 1.40
C ASP A 44 12.63 10.86 2.30
N ASP A 45 13.45 11.83 2.71
CA ASP A 45 13.04 12.94 3.58
C ASP A 45 11.90 13.78 2.98
N GLU A 46 11.85 13.91 1.65
CA GLU A 46 10.82 14.68 0.95
C GLU A 46 9.45 13.99 1.08
N LEU A 47 9.40 12.67 0.89
CA LEU A 47 8.20 11.87 1.09
C LEU A 47 7.78 11.88 2.56
N PHE A 48 8.73 11.75 3.48
CA PHE A 48 8.43 11.77 4.90
C PHE A 48 7.85 13.12 5.36
N ALA A 49 8.40 14.23 4.87
CA ALA A 49 7.85 15.57 5.14
C ALA A 49 6.41 15.71 4.63
N LYS A 50 6.11 15.25 3.40
CA LYS A 50 4.73 15.25 2.85
C LYS A 50 3.79 14.42 3.71
N LEU A 51 4.26 13.28 4.23
CA LEU A 51 3.48 12.45 5.15
C LEU A 51 3.20 13.18 6.47
N GLN A 52 4.17 13.91 7.03
CA GLN A 52 3.94 14.69 8.25
C GLN A 52 2.91 15.80 8.05
N ASP A 53 2.94 16.47 6.89
CA ASP A 53 1.97 17.54 6.58
C ASP A 53 0.55 16.98 6.44
N GLU A 54 0.39 15.87 5.71
CA GLU A 54 -0.91 15.25 5.43
C GLU A 54 -1.42 14.44 6.64
N PHE A 55 -0.56 13.70 7.32
CA PHE A 55 -0.85 12.89 8.51
C PHE A 55 -0.34 13.61 9.77
N SER A 56 -0.99 14.72 10.09
CA SER A 56 -0.55 15.69 11.10
C SER A 56 -0.37 15.12 12.51
N GLU A 57 -1.03 14.01 12.82
CA GLU A 57 -0.84 13.27 14.07
C GLU A 57 0.33 12.28 13.94
N PRO A 58 1.41 12.40 14.74
CA PRO A 58 2.55 11.48 14.63
C PRO A 58 2.19 10.00 14.77
N ALA A 59 1.15 9.70 15.55
CA ALA A 59 0.63 8.34 15.71
C ALA A 59 0.10 7.74 14.39
N ALA A 60 -0.43 8.56 13.47
CA ALA A 60 -0.99 8.09 12.22
C ALA A 60 0.07 7.50 11.27
N ILE A 61 1.27 8.10 11.21
CA ILE A 61 2.39 7.55 10.40
C ILE A 61 2.90 6.26 11.03
N VAL A 62 2.94 6.18 12.37
CA VAL A 62 3.31 4.96 13.10
C VAL A 62 2.33 3.82 12.79
N GLU A 63 1.03 4.09 12.85
CA GLU A 63 -0.02 3.12 12.51
C GLU A 63 0.05 2.68 11.05
N LEU A 64 0.22 3.62 10.12
CA LEU A 64 0.39 3.33 8.70
C LEU A 64 1.60 2.41 8.47
N THR A 65 2.74 2.74 9.08
CA THR A 65 3.97 1.94 9.00
C THR A 65 3.77 0.54 9.56
N ALA A 66 3.07 0.41 10.69
CA ALA A 66 2.78 -0.88 11.31
C ALA A 66 1.93 -1.77 10.39
N ILE A 67 0.91 -1.22 9.73
CA ILE A 67 0.06 -1.96 8.79
C ILE A 67 0.88 -2.43 7.58
N VAL A 68 1.67 -1.55 6.96
CA VAL A 68 2.50 -1.90 5.80
C VAL A 68 3.52 -2.98 6.18
N ALA A 69 4.21 -2.83 7.31
CA ALA A 69 5.17 -3.82 7.79
C ALA A 69 4.52 -5.19 8.06
N PHE A 70 3.31 -5.19 8.63
CA PHE A 70 2.58 -6.42 8.91
C PHE A 70 2.15 -7.15 7.63
N GLU A 71 1.69 -6.44 6.61
CA GLU A 71 1.35 -7.05 5.32
C GLU A 71 2.60 -7.58 4.60
N ASN A 72 3.74 -6.90 4.69
CA ASN A 72 5.01 -7.40 4.18
C ASN A 72 5.48 -8.68 4.88
N PHE A 73 5.31 -8.75 6.21
CA PHE A 73 5.55 -9.97 6.97
C PHE A 73 4.62 -11.11 6.50
N ARG A 74 3.31 -10.86 6.45
CA ARG A 74 2.31 -11.86 6.03
C ARG A 74 2.58 -12.37 4.63
N SER A 75 2.92 -11.49 3.69
CA SER A 75 3.27 -11.85 2.31
C SER A 75 4.45 -12.82 2.27
N LYS A 76 5.57 -12.49 2.93
CA LYS A 76 6.77 -13.33 2.97
C LYS A 76 6.54 -14.65 3.72
N PHE A 77 5.83 -14.61 4.84
CA PHE A 77 5.49 -15.78 5.64
C PHE A 77 4.63 -16.76 4.85
N ASN A 78 3.53 -16.28 4.25
CA ASN A 78 2.62 -17.08 3.44
C ASN A 78 3.34 -17.68 2.23
N HIS A 79 4.16 -16.88 1.53
CA HIS A 79 4.92 -17.35 0.39
C HIS A 79 5.91 -18.47 0.77
N ALA A 80 6.66 -18.31 1.86
CA ALA A 80 7.60 -19.32 2.33
C ALA A 80 6.92 -20.67 2.70
N LEU A 81 5.67 -20.61 3.16
CA LEU A 81 4.89 -21.79 3.52
C LEU A 81 3.98 -22.31 2.38
N GLN A 82 4.12 -21.77 1.17
CA GLN A 82 3.31 -22.16 0.00
C GLN A 82 1.80 -22.04 0.25
N VAL A 83 1.38 -21.06 1.05
CA VAL A 83 -0.04 -20.76 1.25
C VAL A 83 -0.59 -20.16 -0.04
N GLU A 84 -1.59 -20.84 -0.63
CA GLU A 84 -2.20 -20.41 -1.89
C GLU A 84 -3.02 -19.13 -1.73
N ALA A 85 -3.08 -18.33 -2.81
CA ALA A 85 -3.96 -17.18 -2.87
C ALA A 85 -5.43 -17.63 -2.90
N ASN A 86 -6.27 -16.93 -2.16
CA ASN A 86 -7.72 -17.18 -2.13
C ASN A 86 -8.49 -16.60 -3.34
N GLY A 87 -7.78 -16.10 -4.36
CA GLY A 87 -8.36 -15.55 -5.59
C GLY A 87 -9.03 -14.18 -5.45
N ILE A 88 -8.94 -13.52 -4.29
CA ILE A 88 -9.63 -12.24 -4.04
C ILE A 88 -8.86 -11.03 -4.62
N CYS A 89 -7.53 -11.12 -4.71
CA CYS A 89 -6.69 -10.06 -5.27
C CYS A 89 -6.20 -10.48 -6.67
N GLN A 90 -6.68 -9.80 -7.71
CA GLN A 90 -6.23 -10.00 -9.09
C GLN A 90 -5.08 -9.05 -9.40
N VAL A 91 -3.88 -9.36 -8.95
CA VAL A 91 -2.68 -8.63 -9.38
C VAL A 91 -2.28 -9.17 -10.74
N LYS A 92 -2.27 -8.32 -11.78
CA LYS A 92 -1.66 -8.66 -13.07
C LYS A 92 -0.16 -8.76 -12.86
N LEU A 93 0.36 -9.97 -12.67
CA LEU A 93 1.79 -10.24 -12.77
C LEU A 93 2.21 -9.87 -14.20
N SER A 94 3.01 -8.82 -14.33
CA SER A 94 3.70 -8.54 -15.57
C SER A 94 4.85 -9.53 -15.65
N LEU A 95 4.69 -10.59 -16.45
CA LEU A 95 5.78 -11.48 -16.84
C LEU A 95 6.62 -10.81 -17.94
#